data_AF-A0A845JVP8-F1
#
_entry.id   AF-A0A845JVP8-F1
#
_cell.length_a   1.000
_cell.length_b   1.000
_cell.length_c   1.000
_cell.angle_alpha   90.00
_cell.angle_beta   90.00
_cell.angle_gamma   90.00
#
_symmetry.space_group_name_H-M   'P 1'
#
loop_
_entity.id
_entity.type
_entity.pdbx_description
1 polymer ?
#
loop_
_entity_poly.entity_id
_entity_poly.type
_entity_poly.pdbx_seq_one_letter_code
_entity_poly.pdbx_strand_id
1 'polypeptide(L)'
;METKKQLIDSFKKVCLCRSIKAGTIMAAIQEGTLTFEALRRKIGVGTGNCKAKRCRPNIEKRIKEHKESLAASSESGSPPC
;
A
#
# COMPACT_ATOMS: atom_id res chain seq x y z
N MET A 1 26.66 -2.54 -3.45
CA MET A 1 26.50 -1.07 -3.46
C MET A 1 25.03 -0.79 -3.73
N GLU A 2 24.27 -0.70 -2.64
CA GLU A 2 22.81 -0.68 -2.65
C GLU A 2 22.20 0.43 -3.52
N THR A 3 21.10 0.01 -4.15
CA THR A 3 20.38 0.57 -5.27
C THR A 3 19.70 1.91 -4.93
N LYS A 4 20.31 3.04 -5.34
CA LYS A 4 19.68 4.39 -5.32
C LYS A 4 18.23 4.39 -5.83
N LYS A 5 17.94 3.49 -6.78
CA LYS A 5 16.64 3.28 -7.42
C LYS A 5 15.53 2.85 -6.44
N GLN A 6 15.83 2.03 -5.42
CA GLN A 6 14.84 1.59 -4.42
C GLN A 6 14.49 2.72 -3.45
N LEU A 7 15.47 3.55 -3.10
CA LEU A 7 15.23 4.74 -2.28
C LEU A 7 14.28 5.70 -2.99
N ILE A 8 14.52 5.97 -4.28
CA ILE A 8 13.72 6.90 -5.09
C ILE A 8 12.27 6.41 -5.25
N ASP A 9 12.05 5.11 -5.48
CA ASP A 9 10.69 4.56 -5.61
C ASP A 9 9.88 4.75 -4.31
N SER A 10 10.55 4.65 -3.16
CA SER A 10 9.94 4.87 -1.84
C SER A 10 9.42 6.30 -1.66
N PHE A 11 10.02 7.30 -2.32
CA PHE A 11 9.56 8.70 -2.26
C PHE A 11 8.43 9.01 -3.25
N LYS A 12 8.12 8.11 -4.18
CA LYS A 12 7.07 8.34 -5.17
C LYS A 12 5.72 8.55 -4.48
N LYS A 13 5.07 9.67 -4.75
CA LYS A 13 3.77 10.00 -4.17
C LYS A 13 2.71 9.09 -4.78
N VAL A 14 2.10 8.24 -3.95
CA VAL A 14 0.98 7.39 -4.34
C VAL A 14 -0.34 8.12 -4.14
N CYS A 15 -0.46 8.91 -3.07
CA CYS A 15 -1.60 9.79 -2.86
C CYS A 15 -1.18 11.25 -3.05
N LEU A 16 -1.63 11.85 -4.16
CA LEU A 16 -1.39 13.28 -4.44
C LEU A 16 -2.13 14.17 -3.44
N CYS A 17 -3.38 13.82 -3.09
CA CYS A 17 -4.24 14.60 -2.20
C CYS A 17 -3.66 14.77 -0.79
N ARG A 18 -3.01 13.73 -0.25
CA ARG A 18 -2.46 13.71 1.11
C ARG A 18 -0.93 13.68 1.13
N SER A 19 -0.29 13.83 -0.04
CA SER A 19 1.16 13.71 -0.23
C SER A 19 1.77 12.45 0.42
N ILE A 20 1.04 11.33 0.41
CA ILE A 20 1.51 10.06 0.95
C ILE A 20 2.45 9.40 -0.05
N LYS A 21 3.62 8.98 0.43
CA LYS A 21 4.69 8.36 -0.34
C LYS A 21 4.54 6.83 -0.32
N ALA A 22 5.08 6.15 -1.33
CA ALA A 22 5.08 4.70 -1.43
C ALA A 22 5.76 4.03 -0.23
N GLY A 23 6.84 4.63 0.28
CA GLY A 23 7.58 4.15 1.45
C GLY A 23 6.71 4.08 2.71
N THR A 24 5.82 5.05 2.93
CA THR A 24 4.88 5.03 4.07
C THR A 24 3.87 3.90 3.95
N ILE A 25 3.41 3.60 2.74
CA ILE A 25 2.49 2.48 2.48
C ILE A 25 3.21 1.15 2.72
N MET A 26 4.43 1.00 2.19
CA MET A 26 5.24 -0.21 2.37
C MET A 26 5.59 -0.44 3.85
N ALA A 27 5.96 0.61 4.58
CA ALA A 27 6.21 0.54 6.02
C ALA A 27 4.97 0.03 6.78
N ALA A 28 3.80 0.61 6.50
CA ALA A 28 2.57 0.15 7.14
C ALA A 28 2.22 -1.31 6.78
N ILE A 29 2.44 -1.72 5.52
CA ILE A 29 2.27 -3.11 5.08
C ILE A 29 3.22 -4.04 5.85
N GLN A 30 4.50 -3.68 6.01
CA GLN A 30 5.48 -4.43 6.81
C GLN A 30 5.11 -4.50 8.30
N GLU A 31 4.49 -3.47 8.84
CA GLU A 31 3.93 -3.49 10.20
C GLU A 31 2.69 -4.41 10.34
N GLY A 32 2.27 -5.10 9.28
CA GLY A 32 1.11 -6.00 9.28
C GLY A 32 -0.19 -5.37 8.77
N THR A 33 -0.12 -4.17 8.19
CA THR A 33 -1.30 -3.47 7.65
C THR A 33 -1.59 -3.96 6.22
N LEU A 34 -2.25 -5.12 6.11
CA LEU A 34 -2.52 -5.82 4.85
C LEU A 34 -3.89 -5.52 4.23
N THR A 35 -4.53 -4.41 4.58
CA THR A 35 -5.83 -4.02 4.00
C THR A 35 -5.91 -2.53 3.72
N PHE A 36 -6.68 -2.16 2.70
CA PHE A 36 -6.89 -0.77 2.33
C PHE A 36 -7.52 0.03 3.49
N GLU A 37 -8.46 -0.57 4.22
CA GLU A 37 -9.12 0.09 5.34
C GLU A 37 -8.17 0.33 6.52
N ALA A 38 -7.30 -0.64 6.83
CA ALA A 38 -6.32 -0.47 7.88
C ALA A 38 -5.27 0.59 7.51
N LEU A 39 -4.84 0.65 6.25
CA LEU A 39 -4.01 1.76 5.76
C LEU A 39 -4.76 3.09 5.84
N ARG A 40 -6.05 3.13 5.48
CA ARG A 40 -6.87 4.34 5.59
C ARG A 40 -6.96 4.83 7.04
N ARG A 41 -7.09 3.94 8.02
CA ARG A 41 -7.11 4.30 9.45
C ARG A 41 -5.72 4.71 9.96
N LYS A 42 -4.66 4.00 9.56
CA LYS A 42 -3.29 4.21 10.06
C LYS A 42 -2.61 5.44 9.45
N ILE A 43 -2.67 5.58 8.13
CA ILE A 43 -1.96 6.64 7.38
C ILE A 43 -2.92 7.65 6.72
N GLY A 44 -4.24 7.48 6.84
CA GLY A 44 -5.21 8.43 6.29
C GLY A 44 -5.29 8.41 4.76
N VAL A 45 -4.89 7.32 4.11
CA VAL A 45 -4.87 7.26 2.64
C VAL A 45 -6.28 7.11 2.06
N GLY A 46 -6.58 7.86 0.99
CA GLY A 46 -7.87 7.79 0.32
C GLY A 46 -9.01 8.59 0.96
N THR A 47 -8.77 9.29 2.06
CA THR A 47 -9.74 10.20 2.71
C THR A 47 -9.85 11.58 2.07
N GLY A 48 -8.96 11.92 1.14
CA GLY A 48 -8.96 13.22 0.48
C GLY A 48 -10.10 13.41 -0.52
N ASN A 49 -10.16 14.60 -1.14
CA ASN A 49 -11.19 14.99 -2.10
C ASN A 49 -11.33 14.02 -3.30
N CYS A 50 -10.25 13.33 -3.63
CA CYS A 50 -10.19 12.29 -4.67
C CYS A 50 -10.90 10.98 -4.28
N LYS A 51 -11.38 10.81 -3.04
CA LYS A 51 -12.10 9.62 -2.52
C LYS A 51 -11.43 8.31 -2.91
N ALA A 52 -10.11 8.27 -2.77
CA ALA A 52 -9.26 7.14 -3.13
C ALA A 52 -9.26 6.71 -4.62
N LYS A 53 -9.96 7.37 -5.55
CA LYS A 53 -10.06 6.93 -6.97
C LYS A 53 -8.71 6.62 -7.62
N ARG A 54 -7.67 7.41 -7.34
CA ARG A 54 -6.33 7.23 -7.95
C ARG A 54 -5.40 6.33 -7.14
N CYS A 55 -5.41 6.46 -5.81
CA CYS A 55 -4.46 5.74 -4.96
C CYS A 55 -4.94 4.33 -4.60
N ARG A 56 -6.25 4.09 -4.54
CA ARG A 56 -6.86 2.80 -4.21
C ARG A 56 -6.35 1.64 -5.09
N PRO A 57 -6.42 1.69 -6.43
CA PRO A 57 -5.94 0.56 -7.25
C PRO A 57 -4.44 0.30 -7.08
N ASN A 58 -3.63 1.34 -6.86
CA ASN A 58 -2.19 1.17 -6.63
C ASN A 58 -1.89 0.49 -5.29
N ILE A 59 -2.63 0.86 -4.24
CA ILE A 59 -2.49 0.30 -2.90
C ILE A 59 -2.99 -1.13 -2.84
N GLU A 60 -4.18 -1.40 -3.39
CA GLU A 60 -4.75 -2.75 -3.45
C GLU A 60 -3.82 -3.70 -4.22
N LYS A 61 -3.23 -3.25 -5.33
CA LYS A 61 -2.21 -4.02 -6.04
C LYS A 61 -1.00 -4.34 -5.15
N ARG A 62 -0.42 -3.33 -4.48
CA ARG A 62 0.74 -3.51 -3.57
C ARG A 62 0.44 -4.49 -2.43
N ILE A 63 -0.74 -4.37 -1.82
CA ILE A 63 -1.19 -5.27 -0.76
C ILE A 63 -1.32 -6.69 -1.30
N LYS A 64 -1.93 -6.85 -2.48
CA LYS A 64 -2.12 -8.15 -3.10
C LYS A 64 -0.78 -8.82 -3.41
N GLU A 65 0.14 -8.10 -4.06
CA GLU A 65 1.51 -8.58 -4.35
C GLU A 65 2.24 -8.99 -3.06
N HIS A 66 2.13 -8.19 -2.00
CA HIS A 66 2.74 -8.52 -0.71
C HIS A 66 2.07 -9.72 -0.03
N LYS A 67 0.72 -9.80 -0.08
CA LYS A 67 -0.05 -10.91 0.48
C LYS A 67 0.21 -12.19 -0.29
N GLU A 68 0.38 -12.17 -1.61
CA GLU A 68 0.83 -13.33 -2.40
C GLU A 68 2.26 -13.74 -2.01
N SER A 69 3.16 -12.77 -1.81
CA SER A 69 4.52 -13.04 -1.35
C SER A 69 4.58 -13.61 0.09
N LEU A 70 3.60 -13.30 0.95
CA LEU A 70 3.47 -13.90 2.29
C LEU A 70 2.67 -15.20 2.28
N ALA A 71 1.70 -15.36 1.38
CA ALA A 71 0.82 -16.53 1.30
C ALA A 71 1.55 -17.79 0.85
N ALA A 72 2.73 -17.67 0.25
CA ALA A 72 3.68 -18.78 0.13
C ALA A 72 4.07 -19.41 1.50
N SER A 73 3.60 -18.87 2.63
CA SER A 73 3.77 -19.43 3.98
C SER A 73 2.48 -19.56 4.84
N SER A 74 1.28 -19.20 4.37
CA SER A 74 -0.01 -19.60 5.00
C SER A 74 -1.22 -19.19 4.16
N GLU A 75 -2.02 -20.17 3.76
CA GLU A 75 -3.34 -20.00 3.14
C GLU A 75 -4.31 -19.21 4.05
N SER A 76 -5.10 -18.29 3.45
CA SER A 76 -6.56 -18.15 3.68
C SER A 76 -7.12 -16.84 3.09
N GLY A 77 -8.08 -17.00 2.18
CA GLY A 77 -9.29 -16.16 1.98
C GLY A 77 -9.13 -14.71 1.49
N SER A 78 -9.96 -14.16 0.61
CA SER A 78 -11.09 -14.64 -0.19
C SER A 78 -11.25 -13.59 -1.31
N PRO A 79 -11.75 -13.92 -2.51
CA PRO A 79 -12.16 -12.91 -3.47
C PRO A 79 -13.44 -12.23 -2.95
N PRO A 80 -13.54 -10.88 -2.94
CA PRO A 80 -14.85 -10.25 -2.90
C PRO A 80 -15.48 -10.36 -4.30
N CYS A 81 -16.71 -10.86 -4.29
CA CYS A 81 -17.79 -10.94 -5.29
C CYS A 81 -17.55 -10.37 -6.70
#